data_AF-A0A2T4VCP0-F1
#
_entry.id   AF-A0A2T4VCP0-F1
#
_cell.length_a   1.000
_cell.length_b   1.000
_cell.length_c   1.000
_cell.angle_alpha   90.00
_cell.angle_beta   90.00
_cell.angle_gamma   90.00
#
_symmetry.space_group_name_H-M   'P 1'
#
loop_
_entity.id
_entity.type
_entity.pdbx_description
1 polymer ?
#
loop_
_entity_poly.entity_id
_entity_poly.type
_entity_poly.pdbx_seq_one_letter_code
_entity_poly.pdbx_strand_id
1 'polypeptide(L)'
;MNTMSRISSAFIATVLLSAGVANAQWGNGGERAQDRREIRQDKRELRDDKRDVADLEDVLARFDRAWTRQNEREMTSVENRLRELMQREFAESRSELQRDRAEVRRSDREVRRDGWGRPGMDDRRDRRDDQRDVRVEVATLQTRMAITRELNMVMGSRNQWDLQRQRNLITQLIQVARQEVHQTKQEMREDRREMREDRRDDRRRY
;
A
#
# COMPACT_ATOMS: atom_id res chain seq x y z
N MET A 1 -16.74 -35.84 8.50
CA MET A 1 -16.42 -35.53 7.09
C MET A 1 -16.57 -34.04 6.88
N ASN A 2 -15.44 -33.35 6.69
CA ASN A 2 -15.21 -32.32 5.66
C ASN A 2 -13.80 -31.76 5.85
N THR A 3 -13.02 -31.84 4.78
CA THR A 3 -11.59 -31.54 4.67
C THR A 3 -11.38 -30.13 4.10
N MET A 4 -10.43 -29.42 4.73
CA MET A 4 -9.43 -28.44 4.24
C MET A 4 -9.69 -27.57 2.99
N SER A 5 -9.35 -26.27 3.09
CA SER A 5 -8.07 -25.77 2.55
C SER A 5 -7.63 -24.46 3.22
N ARG A 6 -6.40 -24.47 3.74
CA ARG A 6 -5.60 -23.31 4.13
C ARG A 6 -4.48 -23.22 3.11
N ILE A 7 -4.22 -22.05 2.55
CA ILE A 7 -2.99 -21.81 1.80
C ILE A 7 -2.12 -20.88 2.64
N SER A 8 -1.27 -21.53 3.43
CA SER A 8 -0.02 -20.99 3.95
C SER A 8 0.90 -20.65 2.77
N SER A 9 1.66 -19.57 2.85
CA SER A 9 2.82 -19.38 1.97
C SER A 9 3.95 -18.74 2.77
N ALA A 10 4.95 -19.57 3.04
CA ALA A 10 6.18 -19.29 3.74
C ALA A 10 7.30 -18.95 2.75
N PHE A 11 8.25 -18.13 3.18
CA PHE A 11 9.66 -18.19 2.78
C PHE A 11 10.47 -17.95 4.08
N ILE A 12 10.89 -19.00 4.78
CA ILE A 12 12.16 -19.75 4.68
C ILE A 12 13.39 -18.86 4.94
N ALA A 13 13.80 -18.85 6.21
CA ALA A 13 15.17 -18.58 6.64
C ALA A 13 15.94 -19.91 6.62
N THR A 14 17.07 -19.98 5.91
CA THR A 14 18.00 -21.10 6.01
C THR A 14 19.42 -20.58 5.93
N VAL A 15 20.11 -20.64 7.07
CA VAL A 15 21.56 -20.45 7.20
C VAL A 15 22.20 -21.83 7.03
N LEU A 16 23.11 -21.98 6.07
CA LEU A 16 24.07 -23.09 6.01
C LEU A 16 25.40 -22.56 5.47
N LEU A 17 26.43 -22.56 6.33
CA LEU A 17 27.84 -22.44 5.96
C LEU A 17 28.35 -23.79 5.46
N SER A 18 29.06 -23.82 4.32
CA SER A 18 30.23 -24.68 4.07
C SER A 18 31.00 -24.18 2.84
N ALA A 19 32.33 -24.17 2.95
CA ALA A 19 33.28 -23.51 2.07
C ALA A 19 33.56 -24.23 0.73
N GLY A 20 33.92 -23.45 -0.29
CA GLY A 20 34.47 -23.91 -1.57
C GLY A 20 34.72 -22.73 -2.51
N VAL A 21 35.99 -22.37 -2.69
CA VAL A 21 36.46 -21.10 -3.28
C VAL A 21 36.38 -21.12 -4.81
N ALA A 22 35.70 -20.13 -5.41
CA ALA A 22 35.94 -19.67 -6.77
C ALA A 22 35.52 -18.20 -6.90
N ASN A 23 36.48 -17.34 -7.19
CA ASN A 23 36.35 -15.88 -7.26
C ASN A 23 35.36 -15.45 -8.35
N ALA A 24 34.20 -14.90 -7.97
CA ALA A 24 33.26 -14.28 -8.89
C ALA A 24 32.56 -13.09 -8.20
N GLN A 25 33.09 -11.88 -8.39
CA GLN A 25 32.44 -10.58 -8.13
C GLN A 25 31.41 -10.54 -6.99
N TRP A 26 31.89 -10.65 -5.75
CA TRP A 26 31.06 -10.42 -4.56
C TRP A 26 30.91 -8.92 -4.35
N GLY A 27 29.70 -8.39 -4.57
CA GLY A 27 29.40 -7.00 -4.20
C GLY A 27 28.16 -6.37 -4.82
N ASN A 28 27.42 -7.02 -5.73
CA ASN A 28 26.34 -6.33 -6.45
C ASN A 28 25.16 -7.26 -6.88
N GLY A 29 25.15 -8.52 -6.41
CA GLY A 29 24.14 -9.51 -6.78
C GLY A 29 22.91 -9.53 -5.86
N GLY A 30 23.10 -9.21 -4.58
CA GLY A 30 22.04 -9.15 -3.57
C GLY A 30 21.13 -7.95 -3.76
N GLU A 31 21.71 -6.75 -3.86
CA GLU A 31 21.03 -5.47 -4.09
C GLU A 31 20.17 -5.54 -5.37
N ARG A 32 20.74 -5.95 -6.51
CA ARG A 32 19.97 -6.12 -7.76
C ARG A 32 18.83 -7.13 -7.70
N ALA A 33 18.91 -8.12 -6.82
CA ALA A 33 17.83 -9.09 -6.61
C ALA A 33 16.73 -8.52 -5.70
N GLN A 34 17.09 -7.62 -4.79
CA GLN A 34 16.20 -6.88 -3.92
C GLN A 34 15.43 -5.80 -4.69
N ASP A 35 16.10 -4.96 -5.49
CA ASP A 35 15.46 -3.94 -6.36
C ASP A 35 14.40 -4.57 -7.29
N ARG A 36 14.69 -5.77 -7.82
CA ARG A 36 13.76 -6.49 -8.71
C ARG A 36 12.52 -7.01 -7.98
N ARG A 37 12.62 -7.29 -6.68
CA ARG A 37 11.48 -7.70 -5.86
C ARG A 37 10.61 -6.49 -5.53
N GLU A 38 11.21 -5.39 -5.13
CA GLU A 38 10.53 -4.10 -4.84
C GLU A 38 9.74 -3.63 -6.07
N ILE A 39 10.38 -3.51 -7.25
CA ILE A 39 9.68 -3.12 -8.50
C ILE A 39 8.49 -4.04 -8.84
N ARG A 40 8.54 -5.34 -8.48
CA ARG A 40 7.43 -6.27 -8.71
C ARG A 40 6.31 -6.05 -7.69
N GLN A 41 6.66 -5.71 -6.47
CA GLN A 41 5.74 -5.38 -5.40
C GLN A 41 5.01 -4.07 -5.72
N ASP A 42 5.69 -2.97 -6.07
CA ASP A 42 5.02 -1.69 -6.35
C ASP A 42 4.10 -1.80 -7.58
N LYS A 43 4.49 -2.60 -8.57
CA LYS A 43 3.62 -2.89 -9.73
C LYS A 43 2.36 -3.63 -9.34
N ARG A 44 2.46 -4.52 -8.36
CA ARG A 44 1.34 -5.28 -7.85
C ARG A 44 0.42 -4.36 -7.04
N GLU A 45 0.98 -3.59 -6.12
CA GLU A 45 0.26 -2.59 -5.32
C GLU A 45 -0.49 -1.62 -6.22
N LEU A 46 0.21 -0.99 -7.18
CA LEU A 46 -0.43 -0.10 -8.16
C LEU A 46 -1.58 -0.74 -8.96
N ARG A 47 -1.50 -2.06 -9.23
CA ARG A 47 -2.58 -2.77 -9.93
C ARG A 47 -3.75 -3.02 -8.99
N ASP A 48 -3.46 -3.38 -7.76
CA ASP A 48 -4.44 -3.68 -6.73
C ASP A 48 -5.17 -2.35 -6.37
N ASP A 49 -4.48 -1.22 -6.15
CA ASP A 49 -5.10 0.10 -5.91
C ASP A 49 -6.03 0.56 -7.04
N LYS A 50 -5.61 0.34 -8.30
CA LYS A 50 -6.45 0.64 -9.46
C LYS A 50 -7.73 -0.18 -9.48
N ARG A 51 -7.65 -1.42 -8.99
CA ARG A 51 -8.81 -2.30 -8.87
C ARG A 51 -9.73 -1.78 -7.79
N ASP A 52 -9.21 -1.29 -6.67
CA ASP A 52 -10.05 -0.73 -5.59
C ASP A 52 -10.77 0.55 -6.03
N VAL A 53 -10.10 1.41 -6.80
CA VAL A 53 -10.76 2.55 -7.47
C VAL A 53 -11.89 2.06 -8.37
N ALA A 54 -11.65 1.06 -9.22
CA ALA A 54 -12.67 0.54 -10.13
C ALA A 54 -13.85 -0.11 -9.39
N ASP A 55 -13.58 -0.85 -8.31
CA ASP A 55 -14.60 -1.47 -7.47
C ASP A 55 -15.47 -0.41 -6.75
N LEU A 56 -14.86 0.68 -6.25
CA LEU A 56 -15.60 1.80 -5.66
C LEU A 56 -16.42 2.59 -6.70
N GLU A 57 -15.90 2.77 -7.90
CA GLU A 57 -16.62 3.39 -9.01
C GLU A 57 -17.84 2.55 -9.45
N ASP A 58 -17.72 1.22 -9.49
CA ASP A 58 -18.85 0.33 -9.74
C ASP A 58 -19.89 0.44 -8.62
N VAL A 59 -19.46 0.46 -7.35
CA VAL A 59 -20.35 0.67 -6.20
C VAL A 59 -21.12 1.98 -6.33
N LEU A 60 -20.46 3.09 -6.69
CA LEU A 60 -21.14 4.37 -6.91
C LEU A 60 -22.13 4.31 -8.07
N ALA A 61 -21.74 3.68 -9.19
CA ALA A 61 -22.63 3.54 -10.34
C ALA A 61 -23.86 2.68 -10.02
N ARG A 62 -23.70 1.61 -9.24
CA ARG A 62 -24.81 0.77 -8.75
C ARG A 62 -25.67 1.50 -7.75
N PHE A 63 -25.06 2.29 -6.85
CA PHE A 63 -25.76 3.16 -5.91
C PHE A 63 -26.70 4.13 -6.65
N ASP A 64 -26.17 4.87 -7.63
CA ASP A 64 -26.94 5.86 -8.40
C ASP A 64 -28.12 5.20 -9.15
N ARG A 65 -27.90 4.00 -9.72
CA ARG A 65 -28.97 3.20 -10.35
C ARG A 65 -30.03 2.73 -9.36
N ALA A 66 -29.62 2.21 -8.20
CA ALA A 66 -30.51 1.73 -7.16
C ALA A 66 -31.36 2.87 -6.59
N TRP A 67 -30.74 4.03 -6.38
CA TRP A 67 -31.39 5.23 -5.89
C TRP A 67 -32.45 5.74 -6.88
N THR A 68 -32.08 5.90 -8.16
CA THR A 68 -33.01 6.38 -9.20
C THR A 68 -34.22 5.46 -9.37
N ARG A 69 -34.01 4.14 -9.25
CA ARG A 69 -35.07 3.12 -9.37
C ARG A 69 -35.81 2.85 -8.06
N GLN A 70 -35.44 3.52 -6.96
CA GLN A 70 -35.96 3.25 -5.63
C GLN A 70 -35.89 1.76 -5.25
N ASN A 71 -34.86 1.04 -5.71
CA ASN A 71 -34.71 -0.39 -5.49
C ASN A 71 -33.95 -0.65 -4.18
N GLU A 72 -34.70 -0.87 -3.11
CA GLU A 72 -34.14 -1.09 -1.77
C GLU A 72 -33.27 -2.34 -1.65
N ARG A 73 -33.61 -3.41 -2.39
CA ARG A 73 -32.83 -4.65 -2.39
C ARG A 73 -31.45 -4.42 -3.00
N GLU A 74 -31.40 -3.74 -4.15
CA GLU A 74 -30.13 -3.38 -4.78
C GLU A 74 -29.35 -2.40 -3.89
N MET A 75 -30.02 -1.41 -3.30
CA MET A 75 -29.37 -0.47 -2.37
C MET A 75 -28.69 -1.20 -1.21
N THR A 76 -29.37 -2.19 -0.63
CA THR A 76 -28.81 -3.02 0.44
C THR A 76 -27.62 -3.86 -0.03
N SER A 77 -27.68 -4.40 -1.26
CA SER A 77 -26.54 -5.12 -1.87
C SER A 77 -25.32 -4.22 -2.08
N VAL A 78 -25.54 -2.99 -2.57
CA VAL A 78 -24.50 -1.97 -2.75
C VAL A 78 -23.89 -1.59 -1.41
N GLU A 79 -24.70 -1.33 -0.39
CA GLU A 79 -24.26 -1.03 0.97
C GLU A 79 -23.42 -2.17 1.56
N ASN A 80 -23.83 -3.43 1.36
CA ASN A 80 -23.06 -4.59 1.83
C ASN A 80 -21.73 -4.75 1.09
N ARG A 81 -21.72 -4.54 -0.24
CA ARG A 81 -20.48 -4.55 -1.01
C ARG A 81 -19.52 -3.46 -0.55
N LEU A 82 -20.02 -2.25 -0.31
CA LEU A 82 -19.21 -1.15 0.21
C LEU A 82 -18.59 -1.50 1.57
N ARG A 83 -19.35 -2.12 2.49
CA ARG A 83 -18.81 -2.60 3.77
C ARG A 83 -17.71 -3.63 3.60
N GLU A 84 -17.88 -4.59 2.68
CA GLU A 84 -16.88 -5.61 2.37
C GLU A 84 -15.57 -4.97 1.88
N LEU A 85 -15.66 -4.02 0.94
CA LEU A 85 -14.49 -3.30 0.42
C LEU A 85 -13.77 -2.53 1.52
N MET A 86 -14.50 -1.76 2.33
CA MET A 86 -13.90 -1.00 3.44
C MET A 86 -13.23 -1.92 4.48
N GLN A 87 -13.83 -3.07 4.80
CA GLN A 87 -13.23 -4.02 5.73
C GLN A 87 -11.93 -4.63 5.20
N ARG A 88 -11.89 -4.96 3.90
CA ARG A 88 -10.68 -5.45 3.25
C ARG A 88 -9.60 -4.39 3.27
N GLU A 89 -9.93 -3.17 2.83
CA GLU A 89 -9.01 -2.04 2.79
C GLU A 89 -8.39 -1.78 4.17
N PHE A 90 -9.20 -1.72 5.23
CA PHE A 90 -8.65 -1.51 6.57
C PHE A 90 -7.77 -2.64 7.08
N ALA A 91 -8.00 -3.87 6.65
CA ALA A 91 -7.12 -4.97 7.00
C ALA A 91 -5.76 -4.84 6.29
N GLU A 92 -5.78 -4.41 5.03
CA GLU A 92 -4.60 -4.18 4.19
C GLU A 92 -3.79 -2.98 4.71
N SER A 93 -4.39 -1.78 4.85
CA SER A 93 -3.71 -0.59 5.38
C SER A 93 -3.12 -0.81 6.78
N ARG A 94 -3.77 -1.59 7.63
CA ARG A 94 -3.21 -1.95 8.96
C ARG A 94 -1.98 -2.85 8.85
N SER A 95 -1.99 -3.77 7.87
CA SER A 95 -0.84 -4.64 7.62
C SER A 95 0.33 -3.84 7.07
N GLU A 96 0.08 -2.93 6.14
CA GLU A 96 1.07 -2.03 5.54
C GLU A 96 1.67 -1.10 6.58
N LEU A 97 0.84 -0.35 7.33
CA LEU A 97 1.31 0.50 8.41
C LEU A 97 2.16 -0.25 9.47
N GLN A 98 1.88 -1.54 9.70
CA GLN A 98 2.71 -2.36 10.58
C GLN A 98 4.10 -2.65 9.99
N ARG A 99 4.18 -2.88 8.67
CA ARG A 99 5.44 -3.08 7.93
C ARG A 99 6.26 -1.81 7.89
N ASP A 100 5.67 -0.67 7.52
CA ASP A 100 6.37 0.62 7.45
C ASP A 100 6.95 1.00 8.81
N ARG A 101 6.20 0.76 9.89
CA ARG A 101 6.71 0.95 11.26
C ARG A 101 7.84 0.00 11.62
N ALA A 102 7.86 -1.21 11.07
CA ALA A 102 8.95 -2.15 11.28
C ALA A 102 10.20 -1.73 10.49
N GLU A 103 10.03 -1.15 9.30
CA GLU A 103 11.09 -0.58 8.47
C GLU A 103 11.72 0.63 9.14
N VAL A 104 10.94 1.61 9.59
CA VAL A 104 11.46 2.75 10.40
C VAL A 104 12.29 2.26 11.59
N ARG A 105 11.85 1.19 12.27
CA ARG A 105 12.60 0.61 13.41
C ARG A 105 13.90 -0.05 12.98
N ARG A 106 13.97 -0.62 11.77
CA ARG A 106 15.18 -1.19 11.19
C ARG A 106 16.15 -0.08 10.83
N SER A 107 15.71 0.94 10.12
CA SER A 107 16.50 2.12 9.74
C SER A 107 17.00 2.87 10.97
N ASP A 108 16.18 2.99 12.03
CA ASP A 108 16.60 3.53 13.33
C ASP A 108 17.75 2.72 13.98
N ARG A 109 17.80 1.39 13.78
CA ARG A 109 18.88 0.53 14.31
C ARG A 109 20.14 0.66 13.47
N GLU A 110 20.03 0.76 12.16
CA GLU A 110 21.16 0.91 11.23
C GLU A 110 21.87 2.24 11.48
N VAL A 111 21.13 3.36 11.49
CA VAL A 111 21.67 4.69 11.85
C VAL A 111 22.38 4.69 13.21
N ARG A 112 21.90 3.90 14.18
CA ARG A 112 22.54 3.76 15.51
C ARG A 112 23.78 2.87 15.49
N ARG A 113 23.75 1.77 14.73
CA ARG A 113 24.87 0.81 14.60
C ARG A 113 26.07 1.47 13.92
N ASP A 114 25.81 2.28 12.90
CA ASP A 114 26.83 2.99 12.14
C ASP A 114 27.22 4.33 12.79
N GLY A 115 26.59 4.68 13.92
CA GLY A 115 26.92 5.85 14.74
C GLY A 115 28.35 5.87 15.31
N TRP A 116 29.09 4.76 15.30
CA TRP A 116 30.51 4.70 15.68
C TRP A 116 31.48 5.06 14.55
N GLY A 117 30.98 5.19 13.32
CA GLY A 117 31.70 5.70 12.15
C GLY A 117 30.75 6.48 11.26
N ARG A 118 30.70 7.81 11.42
CA ARG A 118 29.92 8.80 10.65
C ARG A 118 28.84 8.17 9.73
N PRO A 119 27.57 8.03 10.19
CA PRO A 119 26.49 7.46 9.38
C PRO A 119 26.50 8.06 7.99
N GLY A 120 26.27 7.23 6.97
CA GLY A 120 26.18 7.69 5.59
C GLY A 120 25.15 8.81 5.46
N MET A 121 25.34 9.71 4.49
CA MET A 121 24.25 10.62 4.12
C MET A 121 23.01 9.85 3.64
N ASP A 122 23.19 8.61 3.17
CA ASP A 122 22.16 7.64 2.78
C ASP A 122 21.27 7.20 3.94
N ASP A 123 21.84 6.59 5.00
CA ASP A 123 21.04 6.03 6.11
C ASP A 123 20.13 7.08 6.79
N ARG A 124 20.51 8.36 6.71
CA ARG A 124 19.72 9.49 7.22
C ARG A 124 18.61 9.94 6.27
N ARG A 125 18.79 9.73 4.97
CA ARG A 125 17.79 9.97 3.93
C ARG A 125 16.72 8.88 4.01
N ASP A 126 17.11 7.61 3.96
CA ASP A 126 16.18 6.46 3.99
C ASP A 126 15.25 6.54 5.21
N ARG A 127 15.83 6.80 6.39
CA ARG A 127 15.06 6.99 7.62
C ARG A 127 14.02 8.14 7.52
N ARG A 128 14.34 9.23 6.83
CA ARG A 128 13.42 10.35 6.67
C ARG A 128 12.28 9.98 5.73
N ASP A 129 12.58 9.20 4.70
CA ASP A 129 11.61 8.73 3.72
C ASP A 129 10.67 7.71 4.37
N ASP A 130 11.18 6.70 5.09
CA ASP A 130 10.36 5.76 5.86
C ASP A 130 9.43 6.48 6.86
N GLN A 131 9.93 7.53 7.52
CA GLN A 131 9.11 8.33 8.45
C GLN A 131 8.05 9.15 7.74
N ARG A 132 8.34 9.64 6.53
CA ARG A 132 7.39 10.36 5.70
C ARG A 132 6.28 9.40 5.27
N ASP A 133 6.62 8.20 4.86
CA ASP A 133 5.67 7.23 4.33
C ASP A 133 4.73 6.73 5.43
N VAL A 134 5.25 6.42 6.63
CA VAL A 134 4.40 6.14 7.81
C VAL A 134 3.44 7.29 8.11
N ARG A 135 3.85 8.56 7.95
CA ARG A 135 2.96 9.70 8.22
C ARG A 135 1.87 9.81 7.17
N VAL A 136 2.21 9.61 5.90
CA VAL A 136 1.25 9.61 4.79
C VAL A 136 0.23 8.49 5.02
N GLU A 137 0.69 7.27 5.29
CA GLU A 137 -0.17 6.11 5.51
C GLU A 137 -1.11 6.29 6.71
N VAL A 138 -0.59 6.81 7.83
CA VAL A 138 -1.42 7.16 9.00
C VAL A 138 -2.49 8.20 8.65
N ALA A 139 -2.13 9.25 7.91
CA ALA A 139 -3.06 10.31 7.55
C ALA A 139 -4.17 9.79 6.61
N THR A 140 -3.81 8.97 5.62
CA THR A 140 -4.74 8.36 4.68
C THR A 140 -5.70 7.41 5.39
N LEU A 141 -5.18 6.54 6.26
CA LEU A 141 -5.99 5.64 7.09
C LEU A 141 -6.98 6.41 7.98
N GLN A 142 -6.54 7.51 8.62
CA GLN A 142 -7.41 8.34 9.43
C GLN A 142 -8.56 8.96 8.62
N THR A 143 -8.27 9.48 7.43
CA THR A 143 -9.28 10.02 6.51
C THR A 143 -10.30 8.94 6.12
N ARG A 144 -9.84 7.76 5.71
CA ARG A 144 -10.71 6.62 5.36
C ARG A 144 -11.59 6.18 6.53
N MET A 145 -11.03 6.12 7.75
CA MET A 145 -11.79 5.80 8.96
C MET A 145 -12.86 6.85 9.28
N ALA A 146 -12.57 8.13 9.09
CA ALA A 146 -13.54 9.21 9.29
C ALA A 146 -14.70 9.08 8.31
N ILE A 147 -14.40 8.93 7.01
CA ILE A 147 -15.42 8.75 5.96
C ILE A 147 -16.27 7.50 6.22
N THR A 148 -15.64 6.38 6.61
CA THR A 148 -16.36 5.13 6.89
C THR A 148 -17.26 5.24 8.12
N ARG A 149 -16.81 5.93 9.18
CA ARG A 149 -17.65 6.20 10.34
C ARG A 149 -18.89 6.99 9.93
N GLU A 150 -18.74 8.01 9.09
CA GLU A 150 -19.86 8.77 8.55
C GLU A 150 -20.79 7.93 7.70
N LEU A 151 -20.24 7.11 6.79
CA LEU A 151 -21.03 6.17 5.98
C LEU A 151 -21.88 5.27 6.86
N ASN A 152 -21.30 4.67 7.90
CA ASN A 152 -22.03 3.79 8.80
C ASN A 152 -23.20 4.47 9.53
N MET A 153 -23.14 5.79 9.76
CA MET A 153 -24.23 6.54 10.38
C MET A 153 -25.41 6.78 9.43
N VAL A 154 -25.13 6.92 8.13
CA VAL A 154 -26.17 7.24 7.12
C VAL A 154 -26.65 6.00 6.36
N MET A 155 -25.87 4.93 6.30
CA MET A 155 -26.22 3.68 5.62
C MET A 155 -27.47 3.03 6.21
N GLY A 156 -28.29 2.43 5.34
CA GLY A 156 -29.60 1.87 5.70
C GLY A 156 -30.72 2.90 5.72
N SER A 157 -30.41 4.19 5.86
CA SER A 157 -31.40 5.25 5.68
C SER A 157 -31.85 5.34 4.23
N ARG A 158 -33.12 5.69 4.03
CA ARG A 158 -33.76 5.88 2.72
C ARG A 158 -34.27 7.31 2.53
N ASN A 159 -33.98 8.21 3.47
CA ASN A 159 -34.30 9.61 3.28
C ASN A 159 -33.33 10.22 2.24
N GLN A 160 -33.81 11.22 1.50
CA GLN A 160 -33.08 11.79 0.36
C GLN A 160 -31.75 12.45 0.78
N TRP A 161 -31.71 13.08 1.95
CA TRP A 161 -30.53 13.76 2.45
C TRP A 161 -29.39 12.78 2.80
N ASP A 162 -29.71 11.68 3.48
CA ASP A 162 -28.76 10.63 3.80
C ASP A 162 -28.26 9.93 2.55
N LEU A 163 -29.12 9.69 1.55
CA LEU A 163 -28.69 9.10 0.27
C LEU A 163 -27.72 10.01 -0.49
N GLN A 164 -28.01 11.32 -0.53
CA GLN A 164 -27.07 12.29 -1.10
C GLN A 164 -25.75 12.31 -0.31
N ARG A 165 -25.81 12.23 1.02
CA ARG A 165 -24.62 12.19 1.87
C ARG A 165 -23.80 10.92 1.66
N GLN A 166 -24.45 9.75 1.59
CA GLN A 166 -23.81 8.48 1.24
C GLN A 166 -23.07 8.58 -0.10
N ARG A 167 -23.73 9.11 -1.13
CA ARG A 167 -23.13 9.32 -2.46
C ARG A 167 -21.88 10.20 -2.38
N ASN A 168 -21.94 11.30 -1.65
CA ASN A 168 -20.82 12.22 -1.47
C ASN A 168 -19.65 11.54 -0.74
N LEU A 169 -19.93 10.71 0.28
CA LEU A 169 -18.91 9.98 1.02
C LEU A 169 -18.26 8.87 0.17
N ILE A 170 -19.02 8.14 -0.64
CA ILE A 170 -18.47 7.18 -1.62
C ILE A 170 -17.55 7.91 -2.62
N THR A 171 -17.97 9.09 -3.09
CA THR A 171 -17.14 9.91 -3.99
C THR A 171 -15.83 10.35 -3.31
N GLN A 172 -15.86 10.71 -2.03
CA GLN A 172 -14.66 11.03 -1.27
C GLN A 172 -13.73 9.82 -1.12
N LEU A 173 -14.25 8.61 -0.87
CA LEU A 173 -13.43 7.39 -0.87
C LEU A 173 -12.73 7.18 -2.21
N ILE A 174 -13.43 7.36 -3.33
CA ILE A 174 -12.85 7.27 -4.69
C ILE A 174 -11.74 8.30 -4.88
N GLN A 175 -11.90 9.52 -4.35
CA GLN A 175 -10.87 10.56 -4.45
C GLN A 175 -9.60 10.18 -3.66
N VAL A 176 -9.75 9.65 -2.45
CA VAL A 176 -8.62 9.15 -1.65
C VAL A 176 -7.91 8.02 -2.38
N ALA A 177 -8.64 7.01 -2.86
CA ALA A 177 -8.06 5.87 -3.59
C ALA A 177 -7.33 6.31 -4.88
N ARG A 178 -7.88 7.28 -5.62
CA ARG A 178 -7.21 7.83 -6.81
C ARG A 178 -5.96 8.61 -6.47
N GLN A 179 -5.91 9.25 -5.30
CA GLN A 179 -4.73 9.96 -4.83
C GLN A 179 -3.59 8.98 -4.52
N GLU A 180 -3.88 7.85 -3.89
CA GLU A 180 -2.89 6.79 -3.64
C GLU A 180 -2.31 6.26 -4.96
N VAL A 181 -3.18 5.88 -5.91
CA VAL A 181 -2.74 5.46 -7.27
C VAL A 181 -1.82 6.51 -7.92
N HIS A 182 -2.04 7.80 -7.64
CA HIS A 182 -1.18 8.85 -8.16
C HIS A 182 0.16 8.92 -7.44
N GLN A 183 0.16 8.82 -6.11
CA GLN A 183 1.35 8.81 -5.26
C GLN A 183 2.26 7.62 -5.61
N THR A 184 1.72 6.39 -5.64
CA THR A 184 2.48 5.19 -6.03
C THR A 184 3.08 5.32 -7.43
N LYS A 185 2.37 5.96 -8.38
CA LYS A 185 2.93 6.22 -9.72
C LYS A 185 4.06 7.25 -9.70
N GLN A 186 4.00 8.24 -8.82
CA GLN A 186 5.05 9.24 -8.67
C GLN A 186 6.30 8.61 -8.04
N GLU A 187 6.14 7.86 -6.95
CA GLU A 187 7.21 7.11 -6.27
C GLU A 187 7.92 6.17 -7.26
N MET A 188 7.17 5.32 -7.96
CA MET A 188 7.73 4.45 -9.00
C MET A 188 8.48 5.19 -10.14
N ARG A 189 8.19 6.47 -10.37
CA ARG A 189 8.93 7.29 -11.36
C ARG A 189 10.21 7.86 -10.76
N GLU A 190 10.17 8.24 -9.49
CA GLU A 190 11.30 8.72 -8.70
C GLU A 190 12.32 7.59 -8.51
N ASP A 191 11.91 6.39 -8.08
CA ASP A 191 12.80 5.23 -7.93
C ASP A 191 13.50 4.87 -9.24
N ARG A 192 12.76 4.96 -10.36
CA ARG A 192 13.32 4.73 -11.70
C ARG A 192 14.34 5.78 -12.11
N ARG A 193 14.20 7.00 -11.62
CA ARG A 193 15.14 8.08 -11.88
C ARG A 193 16.39 7.86 -11.04
N GLU A 194 16.25 7.55 -9.76
CA GLU A 194 17.36 7.29 -8.83
C GLU A 194 18.20 6.10 -9.31
N MET A 195 17.58 4.97 -9.65
CA MET A 195 18.26 3.81 -10.26
C MET A 195 19.06 4.15 -11.53
N ARG A 196 18.69 5.20 -12.28
CA ARG A 196 19.44 5.66 -13.46
C ARG A 196 20.61 6.55 -13.08
N GLU A 197 20.47 7.35 -12.03
CA GLU A 197 21.50 8.23 -11.49
C GLU A 197 22.61 7.38 -10.84
N ASP A 198 22.25 6.36 -10.05
CA ASP A 198 23.23 5.43 -9.43
C ASP A 198 24.06 4.70 -10.49
N ARG A 199 23.39 4.20 -11.54
CA ARG A 199 24.08 3.55 -12.68
C ARG A 199 25.02 4.49 -13.43
N ARG A 200 24.80 5.80 -13.40
CA ARG A 200 25.69 6.79 -14.03
C ARG A 200 26.88 7.09 -13.13
N ASP A 201 26.66 7.19 -11.82
CA ASP A 201 27.72 7.47 -10.85
C ASP A 201 28.66 6.27 -10.68
N ASP A 202 28.14 5.04 -10.72
CA ASP A 202 28.94 3.83 -10.79
C ASP A 202 29.85 3.82 -12.03
N ARG A 203 29.33 4.22 -13.19
CA ARG A 203 30.11 4.30 -14.44
C ARG A 203 31.15 5.43 -14.45
N ARG A 204 31.04 6.41 -13.56
CA ARG A 204 32.00 7.53 -13.43
C ARG A 204 33.08 7.24 -12.39
N ARG A 205 32.89 6.25 -11.52
CA ARG A 205 33.86 5.81 -10.51
C ARG A 205 34.89 4.80 -11.04
N TYR A 206 34.69 4.27 -12.25
CA TYR A 206 35.65 3.45 -13.00
C TYR A 206 36.14 4.21 -14.23
#